data_AF-A0A3D2J512-F1
#
_entry.id   AF-A0A3D2J512-F1
#
_cell.length_a   1.000
_cell.length_b   1.000
_cell.length_c   1.000
_cell.angle_alpha   90.00
_cell.angle_beta   90.00
_cell.angle_gamma   90.00
#
_symmetry.space_group_name_H-M   'P 1'
#
loop_
_entity.id
_entity.type
_entity.pdbx_description
1 polymer ?
#
loop_
_entity_poly.entity_id
_entity_poly.type
_entity_poly.pdbx_seq_one_letter_code
_entity_poly.pdbx_strand_id
1 'polypeptide(L)'
;MSVAVWIIASLIAYIVGMVVLVRVTPRLYYRSYDEELFLGIAALDILGAILAFGGIIVTLALFNGAAGVRILDFLMLIGILIVSIYLARKSLRRPTAGTFRTSLIVAAGFSIFLLLASLYSMVQLILLK
;
A
#
# COMPACT_ATOMS: atom_id res chain seq x y z
N MET A 1 -24.35 -8.52 -10.82
CA MET A 1 -24.12 -7.62 -9.66
C MET A 1 -24.05 -6.19 -10.18
N SER A 2 -24.60 -5.21 -9.46
CA SER A 2 -24.60 -3.82 -9.93
C SER A 2 -23.21 -3.19 -9.86
N VAL A 3 -22.93 -2.28 -10.79
CA VAL A 3 -21.69 -1.48 -10.87
C VAL A 3 -21.33 -0.83 -9.53
N ALA A 4 -22.33 -0.28 -8.83
CA ALA A 4 -22.15 0.37 -7.55
C ALA A 4 -21.57 -0.56 -6.47
N VAL A 5 -21.94 -1.84 -6.46
CA VAL A 5 -21.44 -2.82 -5.47
C VAL A 5 -19.94 -3.06 -5.65
N TRP A 6 -19.46 -3.14 -6.89
CA TRP A 6 -18.04 -3.30 -7.19
C TRP A 6 -17.20 -2.10 -6.78
N ILE A 7 -17.71 -0.88 -7.01
CA ILE A 7 -17.05 0.37 -6.58
C ILE A 7 -17.00 0.45 -5.05
N ILE A 8 -18.07 0.07 -4.36
CA ILE A 8 -18.10 0.08 -2.89
C ILE A 8 -17.13 -0.97 -2.34
N ALA A 9 -17.12 -2.18 -2.91
CA ALA A 9 -16.21 -3.25 -2.50
C ALA A 9 -14.74 -2.88 -2.71
N SER A 10 -14.40 -2.25 -3.84
CA SER A 10 -13.02 -1.79 -4.10
C SER A 10 -12.60 -0.68 -3.14
N LEU A 11 -13.50 0.25 -2.83
CA LEU A 11 -13.24 1.31 -1.86
C LEU A 11 -13.01 0.75 -0.44
N ILE A 12 -13.81 -0.23 -0.02
CA ILE A 12 -13.62 -0.91 1.27
C ILE A 12 -12.27 -1.64 1.28
N ALA A 13 -11.96 -2.42 0.24
CA ALA A 13 -10.69 -3.12 0.14
C ALA A 13 -9.49 -2.14 0.22
N TYR A 14 -9.59 -1.01 -0.48
CA TYR A 14 -8.60 0.04 -0.44
C TYR A 14 -8.42 0.63 0.96
N ILE A 15 -9.51 1.02 1.63
CA ILE A 15 -9.46 1.59 2.99
C ILE A 15 -8.86 0.58 3.97
N VAL A 16 -9.28 -0.68 3.91
CA VAL A 16 -8.74 -1.74 4.77
C VAL A 16 -7.24 -1.92 4.52
N GLY A 17 -6.81 -2.00 3.26
CA GLY A 17 -5.41 -2.10 2.89
C GLY A 17 -4.58 -0.93 3.40
N MET A 18 -5.09 0.29 3.28
CA MET A 18 -4.44 1.51 3.79
C MET A 18 -4.32 1.53 5.31
N VAL A 19 -5.36 1.12 6.03
CA VAL A 19 -5.33 1.02 7.50
C VAL A 19 -4.30 -0.01 7.93
N VAL A 20 -4.23 -1.16 7.24
CA VAL A 20 -3.21 -2.19 7.49
C VAL A 20 -1.82 -1.61 7.30
N LEU A 21 -1.50 -1.00 6.15
CA LEU A 21 -0.18 -0.39 5.91
C LEU A 21 0.20 0.63 6.99
N VAL A 22 -0.70 1.55 7.34
CA VAL A 22 -0.37 2.60 8.32
C VAL A 22 -0.18 2.04 9.74
N ARG A 23 -0.89 0.98 10.12
CA ARG A 23 -0.89 0.44 11.49
C ARG A 23 0.06 -0.74 11.68
N VAL A 24 0.29 -1.55 10.64
CA VAL A 24 1.02 -2.81 10.68
C VAL A 24 2.48 -2.60 10.29
N THR A 25 2.77 -1.88 9.19
CA THR A 25 4.16 -1.62 8.77
C THR A 25 5.04 -1.06 9.91
N PRO A 26 4.59 -0.10 10.75
CA PRO A 26 5.44 0.40 11.83
C PRO A 26 5.76 -0.61 12.93
N ARG A 27 4.98 -1.69 13.06
CA ARG A 27 5.23 -2.74 14.05
C ARG A 27 6.42 -3.62 13.66
N LEU A 28 6.74 -3.69 12.37
CA LEU A 28 7.92 -4.39 11.87
C LEU A 28 9.23 -3.80 12.40
N TYR A 29 9.27 -2.50 12.70
CA TYR A 29 10.48 -1.84 13.20
C TYR A 29 10.92 -2.29 14.59
N TYR A 30 9.97 -2.74 15.42
CA TYR A 30 10.21 -3.08 16.84
C TYR A 30 10.39 -4.58 17.08
N ARG A 31 10.36 -5.40 16.03
CA ARG A 31 10.45 -6.86 16.11
C ARG A 31 11.71 -7.36 15.44
N SER A 32 12.31 -8.41 16.00
CA SER A 32 13.45 -9.06 15.37
C SER A 32 12.99 -9.80 14.12
N TYR A 33 13.85 -9.83 13.10
CA TYR A 33 13.56 -10.55 11.85
C TYR A 33 13.35 -12.06 12.08
N ASP A 34 14.03 -12.63 13.08
CA ASP A 34 14.01 -14.05 13.38
C ASP A 34 12.79 -14.49 14.22
N GLU A 35 11.92 -13.55 14.62
CA GLU A 35 10.69 -13.88 15.35
C GLU A 35 9.60 -14.37 14.40
N GLU A 36 8.91 -15.46 14.74
CA GLU A 36 7.77 -15.96 13.96
C GLU A 36 6.66 -14.89 13.76
N LEU A 37 6.49 -14.04 14.77
CA LEU A 37 5.55 -12.91 14.72
C LEU A 37 5.95 -11.84 13.69
N PHE A 38 7.25 -11.67 13.42
CA PHE A 38 7.71 -10.75 12.38
C PHE A 38 7.21 -11.21 11.01
N LEU A 39 7.35 -12.51 10.71
CA LEU A 39 6.86 -13.08 9.47
C LEU A 39 5.34 -12.91 9.32
N GLY A 40 4.58 -13.15 10.39
CA GLY A 40 3.12 -12.96 10.38
C GLY A 40 2.70 -11.50 10.15
N ILE A 41 3.40 -10.55 10.77
CA ILE A 41 3.16 -9.11 10.57
C ILE A 41 3.53 -8.70 9.14
N ALA A 42 4.65 -9.21 8.61
CA ALA A 42 5.10 -8.91 7.25
C ALA A 42 4.11 -9.46 6.20
N ALA A 43 3.60 -10.67 6.41
CA ALA A 43 2.56 -11.26 5.55
C ALA A 43 1.27 -10.42 5.59
N LEU A 44 0.87 -9.94 6.76
CA LEU A 44 -0.29 -9.06 6.89
C LEU A 44 -0.07 -7.72 6.18
N ASP A 45 1.15 -7.18 6.24
CA ASP A 45 1.52 -5.94 5.55
C ASP A 45 1.46 -6.08 4.03
N ILE A 46 1.94 -7.21 3.50
CA ILE A 46 1.83 -7.57 2.08
C ILE A 46 0.35 -7.73 1.67
N LEU A 47 -0.46 -8.39 2.48
CA LEU A 47 -1.91 -8.49 2.24
C LEU A 47 -2.57 -7.10 2.22
N GLY A 48 -2.15 -6.19 3.11
CA GLY A 48 -2.59 -4.80 3.11
C GLY A 48 -2.28 -4.08 1.79
N ALA A 49 -1.05 -4.25 1.28
CA ALA A 49 -0.66 -3.73 -0.03
C ALA A 49 -1.48 -4.32 -1.18
N ILE A 50 -1.68 -5.65 -1.19
CA ILE A 50 -2.48 -6.35 -2.20
C ILE A 50 -3.91 -5.82 -2.19
N LEU A 51 -4.52 -5.60 -1.03
CA LEU A 51 -5.87 -5.03 -0.93
C LEU A 51 -5.94 -3.59 -1.45
N ALA A 52 -4.94 -2.77 -1.11
CA ALA A 52 -4.87 -1.37 -1.57
C ALA A 52 -4.75 -1.28 -3.09
N PHE A 53 -3.83 -2.02 -3.70
CA PHE A 53 -3.65 -2.05 -5.16
C PHE A 53 -4.76 -2.83 -5.87
N GLY A 54 -5.27 -3.90 -5.26
CA GLY A 54 -6.34 -4.72 -5.79
C GLY A 54 -7.63 -3.92 -5.99
N GLY A 55 -7.95 -3.01 -5.07
CA GLY A 55 -9.07 -2.08 -5.23
C GLY A 55 -8.98 -1.29 -6.55
N ILE A 56 -7.79 -0.80 -6.89
CA ILE A 56 -7.52 -0.01 -8.10
C ILE A 56 -7.53 -0.87 -9.36
N ILE A 57 -6.94 -2.08 -9.31
CA ILE A 57 -6.90 -2.97 -10.47
C ILE A 57 -8.31 -3.44 -10.85
N VAL A 58 -9.14 -3.75 -9.84
CA VAL A 58 -10.52 -4.21 -10.07
C VAL A 58 -11.37 -3.11 -10.70
N THR A 59 -11.26 -1.87 -10.24
CA THR A 59 -11.98 -0.74 -10.83
C THR A 59 -11.52 -0.48 -12.26
N LEU A 60 -10.21 -0.49 -12.51
CA LEU A 60 -9.66 -0.24 -13.83
C LEU A 60 -10.04 -1.33 -14.84
N ALA A 61 -10.04 -2.59 -14.43
CA ALA A 61 -10.43 -3.74 -15.26
C ALA A 61 -11.94 -3.79 -15.54
N LEU A 62 -12.80 -3.49 -14.55
CA LEU A 62 -14.26 -3.58 -14.71
C LEU A 62 -14.86 -2.38 -15.45
N PHE A 63 -14.26 -1.20 -15.32
CA PHE A 63 -14.80 0.04 -15.87
C PHE A 63 -14.05 0.57 -17.09
N ASN A 64 -13.08 -0.19 -17.59
CA ASN A 64 -12.30 0.10 -18.81
C ASN A 64 -11.78 1.54 -18.87
N GLY A 65 -11.40 2.12 -17.72
CA GLY A 65 -10.88 3.48 -17.65
C GLY A 65 -11.90 4.60 -17.91
N ALA A 66 -13.19 4.40 -17.63
CA ALA A 66 -14.17 5.49 -17.65
C ALA A 66 -13.65 6.72 -16.86
N ALA A 67 -13.84 7.93 -17.40
CA ALA A 67 -13.16 9.14 -16.91
C ALA A 67 -13.34 9.39 -15.39
N GLY A 68 -14.54 9.16 -14.86
CA GLY A 68 -14.80 9.29 -13.42
C GLY A 68 -14.08 8.26 -12.56
N VAL A 69 -13.93 7.03 -13.06
CA VAL A 69 -13.22 5.95 -12.36
C VAL A 69 -11.71 6.19 -12.38
N ARG A 70 -11.17 6.71 -13.49
CA ARG A 70 -9.76 7.13 -13.56
C ARG A 70 -9.40 8.19 -12.53
N ILE A 71 -10.28 9.18 -12.30
CA ILE A 71 -10.05 10.21 -11.27
C ILE A 71 -10.05 9.59 -9.88
N LEU A 72 -10.97 8.66 -9.60
CA LEU A 72 -11.03 7.93 -8.34
C LEU A 72 -9.76 7.09 -8.11
N ASP A 73 -9.36 6.30 -9.11
CA ASP A 73 -8.17 5.46 -9.07
C ASP A 73 -6.90 6.28 -8.89
N PHE A 74 -6.82 7.44 -9.56
CA PHE A 74 -5.71 8.37 -9.38
C PHE A 74 -5.66 8.93 -7.95
N LEU A 75 -6.80 9.27 -7.36
CA LEU A 75 -6.89 9.73 -5.98
C LEU A 75 -6.48 8.64 -4.98
N MET A 76 -6.87 7.39 -5.23
CA MET A 76 -6.44 6.22 -4.45
C MET A 76 -4.92 6.03 -4.53
N LEU A 77 -4.34 6.14 -5.74
CA LEU A 77 -2.89 6.07 -5.92
C LEU A 77 -2.16 7.19 -5.17
N ILE A 78 -2.70 8.42 -5.15
CA ILE A 78 -2.14 9.51 -4.35
C ILE A 78 -2.08 9.11 -2.87
N GLY A 79 -3.14 8.49 -2.35
CA GLY A 79 -3.15 8.02 -0.97
C GLY A 79 -2.04 7.01 -0.69
N ILE A 80 -1.88 6.00 -1.53
CA ILE A 80 -0.79 5.00 -1.41
C ILE A 80 0.58 5.68 -1.47
N LEU A 81 0.77 6.63 -2.39
CA LEU A 81 2.00 7.38 -2.52
C LEU A 81 2.34 8.17 -1.25
N ILE A 82 1.36 8.88 -0.67
CA ILE A 82 1.54 9.63 0.59
C ILE A 82 1.91 8.69 1.74
N VAL A 83 1.21 7.56 1.88
CA VAL A 83 1.49 6.57 2.94
C VAL A 83 2.85 5.93 2.76
N SER A 84 3.24 5.61 1.52
CA SER A 84 4.54 5.03 1.22
C SER A 84 5.68 6.02 1.55
N ILE A 85 5.53 7.31 1.21
CA ILE A 85 6.48 8.36 1.60
C ILE A 85 6.54 8.50 3.13
N TYR A 86 5.38 8.49 3.80
CA TYR A 86 5.31 8.57 5.26
C TYR A 86 6.06 7.40 5.93
N LEU A 87 5.83 6.18 5.46
CA LEU A 87 6.49 4.97 5.96
C LEU A 87 7.99 4.98 5.67
N ALA A 88 8.40 5.33 4.45
CA ALA A 88 9.80 5.47 4.08
C ALA A 88 10.51 6.49 4.99
N ARG A 89 9.94 7.69 5.14
CA ARG A 89 10.48 8.73 6.05
C ARG A 89 10.54 8.25 7.50
N LYS A 90 9.55 7.50 7.97
CA LYS A 90 9.55 6.94 9.32
C LYS A 90 10.66 5.91 9.51
N SER A 91 10.94 5.08 8.52
CA SER A 91 12.06 4.13 8.55
C SER A 91 13.43 4.83 8.49
N LEU A 92 13.55 5.96 7.76
CA LEU A 92 14.79 6.73 7.67
C LEU A 92 15.09 7.59 8.92
N ARG A 93 14.09 7.89 9.76
CA ARG A 93 14.31 8.62 11.01
C ARG A 93 15.12 7.75 11.98
N ARG A 94 16.00 8.40 12.77
CA ARG A 94 16.97 7.73 13.65
C ARG A 94 16.32 6.55 14.40
N PRO A 95 16.94 5.35 14.36
CA PRO A 95 16.41 4.19 15.07
C PRO A 95 16.23 4.55 16.53
N THR A 96 14.99 4.51 17.00
CA THR A 96 14.65 4.72 18.40
C THR A 96 15.16 3.50 19.19
N ALA A 97 15.59 3.68 20.44
CA ALA A 97 16.10 2.58 21.26
C ALA A 97 15.12 1.38 21.22
N GLY A 98 15.62 0.20 20.84
CA GLY A 98 14.81 -1.02 20.66
C GLY A 98 14.35 -1.34 19.24
N THR A 99 14.89 -0.67 18.21
CA THR A 99 14.63 -1.02 16.79
C THR A 99 15.75 -1.89 16.20
N PHE A 100 15.39 -2.95 15.48
CA PHE A 100 16.34 -3.86 14.85
C PHE A 100 16.72 -3.35 13.45
N ARG A 101 18.04 -3.29 13.16
CA ARG A 101 18.53 -2.73 11.89
C ARG A 101 18.09 -3.55 10.67
N THR A 102 18.05 -4.87 10.79
CA THR A 102 17.69 -5.78 9.69
C THR A 102 16.22 -5.64 9.31
N SER A 103 15.31 -5.65 10.29
CA SER A 103 13.88 -5.43 10.05
C SER A 103 13.57 -4.04 9.49
N LEU A 104 14.32 -3.03 9.95
CA LEU A 104 14.21 -1.67 9.42
C LEU A 104 14.61 -1.57 7.95
N ILE A 105 15.69 -2.24 7.52
CA ILE A 105 16.11 -2.27 6.11
C ILE A 105 15.05 -2.96 5.24
N VAL A 106 14.52 -4.09 5.69
CA VAL A 106 13.48 -4.84 4.96
C VAL A 106 12.21 -4.01 4.81
N ALA A 107 11.73 -3.40 5.90
CA ALA A 107 10.54 -2.57 5.89
C ALA A 107 10.74 -1.27 5.07
N ALA A 108 11.94 -0.67 5.13
CA ALA A 108 12.32 0.45 4.29
C ALA A 108 12.28 0.07 2.80
N GLY A 109 12.90 -1.08 2.44
CA GLY A 109 12.87 -1.61 1.09
C GLY A 109 11.45 -1.82 0.57
N PHE A 110 10.59 -2.45 1.38
CA PHE A 110 9.18 -2.64 1.04
C PHE A 110 8.45 -1.32 0.79
N SER A 111 8.65 -0.31 1.65
CA SER A 111 8.04 1.01 1.48
C SER A 111 8.51 1.74 0.21
N ILE A 112 9.77 1.53 -0.20
CA ILE A 112 10.32 2.08 -1.45
C ILE A 112 9.70 1.36 -2.64
N PHE A 113 9.58 0.02 -2.60
CA PHE A 113 8.89 -0.73 -3.65
C PHE A 113 7.43 -0.31 -3.81
N LEU A 114 6.71 -0.10 -2.71
CA LEU A 114 5.35 0.43 -2.72
C LEU A 114 5.28 1.82 -3.38
N LEU A 115 6.21 2.70 -3.04
CA LEU A 115 6.31 4.03 -3.62
C LEU A 115 6.54 3.96 -5.14
N LEU A 116 7.48 3.13 -5.58
CA LEU A 116 7.79 2.94 -7.01
C LEU A 116 6.60 2.32 -7.76
N ALA A 117 5.94 1.32 -7.18
CA ALA A 117 4.76 0.69 -7.76
C ALA A 117 3.61 1.68 -7.92
N SER A 118 3.40 2.54 -6.91
CA SER A 118 2.39 3.59 -6.98
C SER A 118 2.70 4.62 -8.07
N LEU A 119 3.95 5.06 -8.21
CA LEU A 119 4.37 5.99 -9.27
C LEU A 119 4.21 5.38 -10.65
N TYR A 120 4.66 4.13 -10.82
CA TYR A 120 4.50 3.39 -12.07
C TYR A 120 3.02 3.28 -12.46
N SER A 121 2.16 2.93 -11.52
CA SER A 121 0.71 2.80 -11.74
C SER A 121 0.07 4.14 -12.12
N MET A 122 0.51 5.26 -11.53
CA MET A 122 0.04 6.60 -11.93
C MET A 122 0.42 6.93 -13.37
N VAL A 123 1.68 6.68 -13.75
CA VAL A 123 2.15 6.91 -15.12
C VAL A 123 1.37 6.03 -16.10
N GLN A 124 1.17 4.75 -15.75
CA GLN A 124 0.39 3.82 -16.55
C GLN A 124 -1.06 4.29 -16.72
N LEU A 125 -1.70 4.80 -15.67
CA LEU A 125 -3.06 5.33 -15.73
C LEU A 125 -3.18 6.55 -16.65
N ILE A 126 -2.15 7.41 -16.71
CA ILE A 126 -2.08 8.56 -17.62
C ILE A 126 -1.84 8.12 -19.07
N LEU A 127 -1.02 7.08 -19.28
CA LEU A 127 -0.65 6.58 -20.60
C LEU A 127 -1.73 5.69 -21.25
N LEU A 128 -2.48 4.93 -20.45
CA LEU A 128 -3.68 4.22 -20.91
C LEU A 128 -4.78 5.27 -21.19
N LYS A 129 -4.81 5.74 -22.44
CA LYS A 129 -5.91 6.54 -22.99
C LYS A 129 -7.16 5.71 -23.19
#